data_AF-A0A966NHQ3-F1
#
_entry.id   AF-A0A966NHQ3-F1
#
_cell.length_a   1.000
_cell.length_b   1.000
_cell.length_c   1.000
_cell.angle_alpha   90.00
_cell.angle_beta   90.00
_cell.angle_gamma   90.00
#
_symmetry.space_group_name_H-M   'P 1'
#
loop_
_entity.id
_entity.type
_entity.pdbx_description
1 polymer ?
#
loop_
_entity_poly.entity_id
_entity_poly.type
_entity_poly.pdbx_seq_one_letter_code
_entity_poly.pdbx_strand_id
1 'polypeptide(L)'
;MLTPGVHAALRAAVASVRAAAPAHALELVRRREAMLLGFEAEFDAPPWGEISAAQAGSLAMWSSAECFDDADRAALALGEQFAIDVTGVATGPLPAAAGAYGASVLPLVQGIFLIDVGQRCAKALGRLFDTTVTSADWAGLEGDEVAVDPDPMAAVAALLRETAKLQTLDPVLRELVRMRGAHHHRCRRCQSVRSVAAIEAGADEALLAATRPGSEQQLPQRSRTALALTDAVLLGGADLPDELIERVQAELTATEVVELICYVMRNSANKIAVAFGADAAIVADGFEYQSIDADGETLTVDAPAASR
;
A
#
# COMPACT_ATOMS: atom_id res chain seq x y z
N MET A 1 -13.98 1.35 -10.26
CA MET A 1 -13.20 2.58 -10.00
C MET A 1 -11.76 2.45 -10.48
N LEU A 2 -11.11 1.31 -10.26
CA LEU A 2 -9.79 1.01 -10.86
C LEU A 2 -9.92 0.74 -12.38
N THR A 3 -8.82 0.87 -13.11
CA THR A 3 -8.78 0.42 -14.51
C THR A 3 -8.96 -1.11 -14.57
N PRO A 4 -9.53 -1.67 -15.65
CA PRO A 4 -9.78 -3.12 -15.74
C PRO A 4 -8.53 -3.98 -15.51
N GLY A 5 -7.37 -3.56 -16.04
CA GLY A 5 -6.10 -4.29 -15.87
C GLY A 5 -5.61 -4.30 -14.42
N VAL A 6 -5.60 -3.13 -13.76
CA VAL A 6 -5.19 -3.02 -12.35
C VAL A 6 -6.14 -3.80 -11.43
N HIS A 7 -7.46 -3.72 -11.67
CA HIS A 7 -8.44 -4.46 -10.89
C HIS A 7 -8.27 -5.98 -11.04
N ALA A 8 -8.08 -6.47 -12.27
CA ALA A 8 -7.86 -7.89 -12.51
C ALA A 8 -6.58 -8.39 -11.85
N ALA A 9 -5.48 -7.65 -11.94
CA ALA A 9 -4.22 -8.00 -11.29
C ALA A 9 -4.31 -7.95 -9.76
N LEU A 10 -5.08 -7.00 -9.20
CA LEU A 10 -5.34 -6.92 -7.76
C LEU A 10 -6.11 -8.16 -7.28
N ARG A 11 -7.16 -8.56 -8.00
CA ARG A 11 -7.92 -9.79 -7.69
C ARG A 11 -7.03 -11.03 -7.75
N ALA A 12 -6.14 -11.13 -8.74
CA ALA A 12 -5.18 -12.24 -8.86
C ALA A 12 -4.17 -12.26 -7.70
N ALA A 13 -3.64 -11.10 -7.28
CA ALA A 13 -2.75 -10.98 -6.13
C ALA A 13 -3.44 -11.41 -4.83
N VAL A 14 -4.68 -10.97 -4.61
CA VAL A 14 -5.49 -11.40 -3.45
C VAL A 14 -5.75 -12.90 -3.48
N ALA A 15 -6.15 -13.46 -4.62
CA ALA A 15 -6.41 -14.89 -4.75
C ALA A 15 -5.16 -15.74 -4.45
N SER A 16 -4.00 -15.34 -4.99
CA SER A 16 -2.71 -16.00 -4.74
C SER A 16 -2.32 -15.98 -3.26
N VAL A 17 -2.40 -14.81 -2.61
CA VAL A 17 -2.09 -14.69 -1.19
C VAL A 17 -3.06 -15.51 -0.32
N ARG A 18 -4.36 -15.47 -0.60
CA ARG A 18 -5.36 -16.25 0.15
C ARG A 18 -5.17 -17.75 0.01
N ALA A 19 -4.61 -18.22 -1.11
CA ALA A 19 -4.25 -19.62 -1.30
C ALA A 19 -2.97 -20.03 -0.52
N ALA A 20 -2.06 -19.09 -0.26
CA ALA A 20 -0.76 -19.36 0.36
C ALA A 20 -0.68 -19.02 1.87
N ALA A 21 -1.56 -18.15 2.38
CA ALA A 21 -1.58 -17.69 3.76
C ALA A 21 -2.78 -18.27 4.55
N PRO A 22 -2.68 -18.40 5.89
CA PRO A 22 -3.77 -18.93 6.69
C PRO A 22 -4.97 -17.97 6.69
N ALA A 23 -6.09 -18.43 6.14
CA ALA A 23 -7.31 -17.61 5.98
C ALA A 23 -7.82 -17.05 7.32
N HIS A 24 -7.69 -17.80 8.41
CA HIS A 24 -8.04 -17.35 9.77
C HIS A 24 -7.25 -16.10 10.19
N ALA A 25 -5.93 -16.13 10.00
CA ALA A 25 -5.05 -15.02 10.36
C ALA A 25 -5.32 -13.78 9.48
N LEU A 26 -5.56 -13.99 8.18
CA LEU A 26 -5.94 -12.91 7.27
C LEU A 26 -7.24 -12.23 7.70
N GLU A 27 -8.26 -12.98 8.11
CA GLU A 27 -9.53 -12.40 8.57
C GLU A 27 -9.37 -11.63 9.88
N LEU A 28 -8.62 -12.17 10.83
CA LEU A 28 -8.30 -11.47 12.09
C LEU A 28 -7.63 -10.11 11.80
N VAL A 29 -6.61 -10.10 10.93
CA VAL A 29 -5.93 -8.85 10.56
C VAL A 29 -6.85 -7.92 9.77
N ARG A 30 -7.64 -8.43 8.82
CA ARG A 30 -8.59 -7.62 8.02
C ARG A 30 -9.57 -6.86 8.90
N ARG A 31 -10.20 -7.54 9.87
CA ARG A 31 -11.13 -6.90 10.79
C ARG A 31 -10.41 -5.94 11.75
N ARG A 32 -9.19 -6.27 12.18
CA ARG A 32 -8.41 -5.40 13.07
C ARG A 32 -7.98 -4.12 12.34
N GLU A 33 -7.58 -4.22 11.09
CA GLU A 33 -7.27 -3.08 10.22
C GLU A 33 -8.47 -2.16 10.09
N ALA A 34 -9.66 -2.71 9.81
CA ALA A 34 -10.89 -1.94 9.72
C ALA A 34 -11.18 -1.17 11.02
N MET A 35 -10.89 -1.75 12.20
CA MET A 35 -11.01 -1.05 13.48
C MET A 35 -9.99 0.09 13.61
N LEU A 36 -8.73 -0.15 13.26
CA LEU A 36 -7.66 0.85 13.34
C LEU A 36 -7.93 2.04 12.41
N LEU A 37 -8.52 1.77 11.24
CA LEU A 37 -8.91 2.78 10.26
C LEU A 37 -10.28 3.41 10.55
N GLY A 38 -11.03 2.95 11.55
CA GLY A 38 -12.42 3.39 11.75
C GLY A 38 -13.27 3.21 10.48
N PHE A 39 -13.13 2.06 9.81
CA PHE A 39 -13.76 1.79 8.54
C PHE A 39 -14.95 0.83 8.69
N GLU A 40 -16.08 1.37 9.17
CA GLU A 40 -17.24 0.57 9.59
C GLU A 40 -17.83 -0.29 8.45
N ALA A 41 -17.92 0.24 7.23
CA ALA A 41 -18.49 -0.49 6.10
C ALA A 41 -17.73 -1.78 5.76
N GLU A 42 -16.45 -1.88 6.10
CA GLU A 42 -15.64 -3.08 5.84
C GLU A 42 -16.07 -4.28 6.69
N PHE A 43 -16.80 -4.09 7.80
CA PHE A 43 -17.34 -5.20 8.59
C PHE A 43 -18.48 -5.97 7.89
N ASP A 44 -19.12 -5.35 6.90
CA ASP A 44 -20.18 -5.98 6.09
C ASP A 44 -19.62 -6.73 4.87
N ALA A 45 -18.33 -6.56 4.55
CA ALA A 45 -17.68 -7.26 3.44
C ALA A 45 -17.52 -8.77 3.75
N PRO A 46 -17.56 -9.64 2.72
CA PRO A 46 -17.37 -11.07 2.91
C PRO A 46 -16.04 -11.38 3.62
N PRO A 47 -16.02 -12.33 4.57
CA PRO A 47 -14.82 -12.62 5.34
C PRO A 47 -13.77 -13.33 4.48
N TRP A 48 -12.49 -13.08 4.76
CA TRP A 48 -11.39 -13.72 4.04
C TRP A 48 -11.10 -15.14 4.54
N GLY A 49 -11.59 -15.47 5.74
CA GLY A 49 -11.54 -16.77 6.41
C GLY A 49 -12.51 -16.81 7.60
N GLU A 50 -12.62 -17.95 8.28
CA GLU A 50 -13.55 -18.09 9.41
C GLU A 50 -12.92 -17.59 10.72
N ILE A 51 -13.68 -16.86 11.54
CA ILE A 51 -13.34 -16.54 12.94
C ILE A 51 -14.57 -16.78 13.82
N SER A 52 -14.36 -17.07 15.10
CA SER A 52 -15.47 -17.28 16.05
C SER A 52 -16.17 -15.97 16.42
N ALA A 53 -17.43 -16.04 16.86
CA ALA A 53 -18.15 -14.89 17.41
C ALA A 53 -17.44 -14.28 18.63
N ALA A 54 -16.77 -15.10 19.45
CA ALA A 54 -16.00 -14.64 20.60
C ALA A 54 -14.78 -13.81 20.18
N GLN A 55 -14.02 -14.28 19.18
CA GLN A 55 -12.91 -13.53 18.58
C GLN A 55 -13.41 -12.24 17.93
N ALA A 56 -14.47 -12.33 17.12
CA ALA A 56 -15.07 -11.17 16.46
C ALA A 56 -15.52 -10.07 17.44
N GLY A 57 -16.09 -10.46 18.59
CA GLY A 57 -16.54 -9.54 19.64
C GLY A 57 -15.44 -9.03 20.56
N SER A 58 -14.28 -9.69 20.61
CA SER A 58 -13.17 -9.37 21.53
C SER A 58 -11.97 -8.74 20.83
N LEU A 59 -12.05 -8.48 19.52
CA LEU A 59 -10.94 -8.01 18.70
C LEU A 59 -10.37 -6.66 19.17
N ALA A 60 -11.15 -5.80 19.83
CA ALA A 60 -10.65 -4.56 20.43
C ALA A 60 -9.66 -4.79 21.58
N MET A 61 -9.79 -5.93 22.27
CA MET A 61 -9.03 -6.32 23.45
C MET A 61 -8.18 -7.57 23.17
N TRP A 62 -7.83 -7.79 21.90
CA TRP A 62 -7.21 -9.02 21.42
C TRP A 62 -5.97 -9.42 22.22
N SER A 63 -5.20 -8.45 22.70
CA SER A 63 -3.96 -8.65 23.47
C SER A 63 -4.18 -9.27 24.86
N SER A 64 -5.41 -9.28 25.37
CA SER A 64 -5.76 -9.81 26.70
C SER A 64 -6.92 -10.80 26.72
N ALA A 65 -7.77 -10.82 25.69
CA ALA A 65 -8.94 -11.71 25.63
C ALA A 65 -8.54 -13.17 25.44
N GLU A 66 -9.13 -14.10 26.20
CA GLU A 66 -8.76 -15.52 26.22
C GLU A 66 -9.06 -16.29 24.92
N CYS A 67 -9.94 -15.76 24.07
CA CYS A 67 -10.35 -16.41 22.83
C CYS A 67 -9.32 -16.35 21.68
N PHE A 68 -8.15 -15.75 21.92
CA PHE A 68 -7.05 -15.69 20.96
C PHE A 68 -5.87 -16.51 21.47
N ASP A 69 -5.42 -17.45 20.66
CA ASP A 69 -4.21 -18.21 20.94
C ASP A 69 -2.93 -17.41 20.60
N ASP A 70 -1.76 -18.04 20.78
CA ASP A 70 -0.48 -17.38 20.51
C ASP A 70 -0.28 -17.04 19.02
N ALA A 71 -0.82 -17.86 18.10
CA ALA A 71 -0.73 -17.60 16.67
C ALA A 71 -1.62 -16.41 16.29
N ASP A 72 -2.85 -16.37 16.78
CA ASP A 72 -3.78 -15.24 16.59
C ASP A 72 -3.16 -13.93 17.06
N ARG A 73 -2.59 -13.92 18.28
CA ARG A 73 -1.90 -12.75 18.84
C ARG A 73 -0.71 -12.34 17.99
N ALA A 74 0.05 -13.30 17.44
CA ALA A 74 1.19 -13.01 16.58
C ALA A 74 0.75 -12.37 15.26
N ALA A 75 -0.31 -12.85 14.61
CA ALA A 75 -0.86 -12.23 13.41
C ALA A 75 -1.43 -10.83 13.69
N LEU A 76 -2.19 -10.67 14.77
CA LEU A 76 -2.78 -9.37 15.15
C LEU A 76 -1.72 -8.34 15.51
N ALA A 77 -0.69 -8.72 16.27
CA ALA A 77 0.44 -7.85 16.58
C ALA A 77 1.23 -7.46 15.32
N LEU A 78 1.42 -8.41 14.39
CA LEU A 78 2.07 -8.17 13.11
C LEU A 78 1.28 -7.18 12.25
N GLY A 79 -0.02 -7.41 12.08
CA GLY A 79 -0.92 -6.54 11.32
C GLY A 79 -1.00 -5.12 11.90
N GLU A 80 -1.22 -5.01 13.21
CA GLU A 80 -1.32 -3.72 13.90
C GLU A 80 -0.02 -2.91 13.81
N GLN A 81 1.14 -3.53 14.06
CA GLN A 81 2.43 -2.85 13.88
C GLN A 81 2.66 -2.46 12.42
N PHE A 82 2.32 -3.33 11.45
CA PHE A 82 2.50 -3.05 10.03
C PHE A 82 1.68 -1.84 9.56
N ALA A 83 0.46 -1.71 10.06
CA ALA A 83 -0.44 -0.61 9.73
C ALA A 83 -0.01 0.72 10.38
N ILE A 84 0.47 0.68 11.63
CA ILE A 84 0.88 1.87 12.39
C ILE A 84 2.28 2.37 12.00
N ASP A 85 3.28 1.49 12.04
CA ASP A 85 4.67 1.80 11.68
C ASP A 85 5.39 0.51 11.25
N VAL A 86 5.44 0.28 9.92
CA VAL A 86 6.09 -0.89 9.35
C VAL A 86 7.56 -1.04 9.75
N THR A 87 8.24 0.04 10.14
CA THR A 87 9.67 0.00 10.48
C THR A 87 9.96 -0.72 11.79
N GLY A 88 8.94 -0.86 12.65
CA GLY A 88 9.02 -1.65 13.89
C GLY A 88 8.73 -3.15 13.69
N VAL A 89 8.32 -3.59 12.51
CA VAL A 89 7.87 -4.98 12.28
C VAL A 89 9.03 -5.98 12.46
N ALA A 90 10.16 -5.72 11.82
CA ALA A 90 11.28 -6.67 11.77
C ALA A 90 11.86 -7.01 13.16
N THR A 91 11.95 -6.02 14.04
CA THR A 91 12.48 -6.15 15.40
C THR A 91 11.39 -6.35 16.46
N GLY A 92 10.12 -6.19 16.09
CA GLY A 92 8.96 -6.33 16.97
C GLY A 92 8.23 -7.66 16.76
N PRO A 93 7.04 -7.67 16.12
CA PRO A 93 6.18 -8.86 16.02
C PRO A 93 6.62 -9.92 15.01
N LEU A 94 7.51 -9.62 14.06
CA LEU A 94 7.87 -10.57 13.00
C LEU A 94 8.46 -11.90 13.52
N PRO A 95 9.38 -11.94 14.50
CA PRO A 95 9.92 -13.20 15.01
C PRO A 95 8.86 -14.13 15.61
N ALA A 96 7.88 -13.58 16.34
CA ALA A 96 6.79 -14.36 16.92
C ALA A 96 5.87 -14.92 15.81
N ALA A 97 5.52 -14.10 14.82
CA ALA A 97 4.73 -14.54 13.67
C ALA A 97 5.47 -15.58 12.82
N ALA A 98 6.78 -15.43 12.61
CA ALA A 98 7.60 -16.41 11.92
C ALA A 98 7.66 -17.75 12.68
N GLY A 99 7.72 -17.70 14.02
CA GLY A 99 7.64 -18.89 14.87
C GLY A 99 6.28 -19.61 14.77
N ALA A 100 5.19 -18.85 14.74
CA ALA A 100 3.83 -19.40 14.66
C ALA A 100 3.44 -19.92 13.26
N TYR A 101 3.85 -19.22 12.20
CA TYR A 101 3.39 -19.49 10.83
C TYR A 101 4.43 -20.15 9.92
N GLY A 102 5.70 -20.24 10.34
CA GLY A 102 6.76 -20.87 9.57
C GLY A 102 6.86 -20.32 8.14
N ALA A 103 6.80 -21.20 7.14
CA ALA A 103 6.89 -20.83 5.73
C ALA A 103 5.76 -19.89 5.26
N SER A 104 4.61 -19.88 5.95
CA SER A 104 3.48 -19.03 5.61
C SER A 104 3.61 -17.59 6.10
N VAL A 105 4.67 -17.23 6.84
CA VAL A 105 4.85 -15.85 7.32
C VAL A 105 5.01 -14.83 6.19
N LEU A 106 5.68 -15.21 5.09
CA LEU A 106 5.83 -14.34 3.92
C LEU A 106 4.49 -14.11 3.20
N PRO A 107 3.73 -15.17 2.84
CA PRO A 107 2.32 -15.07 2.43
C PRO A 107 1.47 -14.21 3.34
N LEU A 108 1.60 -14.37 4.66
CA LEU A 108 0.85 -13.56 5.62
C LEU A 108 1.21 -12.07 5.50
N VAL A 109 2.50 -11.70 5.49
CA VAL A 109 2.92 -10.29 5.33
C VAL A 109 2.46 -9.69 4.00
N GLN A 110 2.46 -10.46 2.91
CA GLN A 110 1.92 -10.03 1.62
C GLN A 110 0.41 -9.77 1.69
N GLY A 111 -0.32 -10.60 2.44
CA GLY A 111 -1.75 -10.38 2.69
C GLY A 111 -2.04 -9.19 3.57
N ILE A 112 -1.25 -9.00 4.62
CA ILE A 112 -1.32 -7.80 5.46
C ILE A 112 -1.09 -6.55 4.61
N PHE A 113 -0.12 -6.55 3.69
CA PHE A 113 0.06 -5.46 2.72
C PHE A 113 -1.21 -5.19 1.91
N LEU A 114 -1.81 -6.21 1.28
CA LEU A 114 -3.01 -6.05 0.47
C LEU A 114 -4.21 -5.58 1.29
N ILE A 115 -4.36 -6.06 2.53
CA ILE A 115 -5.41 -5.65 3.48
C ILE A 115 -5.24 -4.19 3.87
N ASP A 116 -4.06 -3.82 4.38
CA ASP A 116 -3.73 -2.48 4.87
C ASP A 116 -3.93 -1.45 3.76
N VAL A 117 -3.24 -1.62 2.62
CA VAL A 117 -3.34 -0.63 1.56
C VAL A 117 -4.67 -0.68 0.81
N GLY A 118 -5.26 -1.86 0.67
CA GLY A 118 -6.56 -2.05 0.01
C GLY A 118 -7.67 -1.33 0.75
N GLN A 119 -7.75 -1.48 2.07
CA GLN A 119 -8.74 -0.78 2.89
C GLN A 119 -8.52 0.74 2.93
N ARG A 120 -7.26 1.19 3.03
CA ARG A 120 -6.92 2.64 2.98
C ARG A 120 -7.34 3.27 1.66
N CYS A 121 -7.01 2.61 0.54
CA CYS A 121 -7.40 3.06 -0.79
C CYS A 121 -8.93 3.03 -0.97
N ALA A 122 -9.60 1.98 -0.52
CA ALA A 122 -11.05 1.84 -0.61
C ALA A 122 -11.78 2.93 0.19
N LYS A 123 -11.38 3.19 1.44
CA LYS A 123 -11.95 4.26 2.28
C LYS A 123 -11.72 5.64 1.65
N ALA A 124 -10.52 5.92 1.12
CA ALA A 124 -10.22 7.18 0.44
C ALA A 124 -11.05 7.37 -0.84
N LEU A 125 -11.13 6.34 -1.70
CA LEU A 125 -11.92 6.37 -2.92
C LEU A 125 -13.42 6.53 -2.61
N GLY A 126 -13.93 5.84 -1.59
CA GLY A 126 -15.32 5.99 -1.15
C GLY A 126 -15.64 7.42 -0.76
N ARG A 127 -14.77 8.07 0.03
CA ARG A 127 -14.93 9.49 0.41
C ARG A 127 -14.81 10.45 -0.77
N LEU A 128 -13.85 10.25 -1.67
CA LEU A 128 -13.58 11.15 -2.80
C LEU A 128 -14.68 11.12 -3.87
N PHE A 129 -15.38 9.99 -4.00
CA PHE A 129 -16.39 9.75 -5.04
C PHE A 129 -17.80 9.53 -4.47
N ASP A 130 -18.02 9.85 -3.19
CA ASP A 130 -19.29 9.71 -2.48
C ASP A 130 -19.96 8.35 -2.70
N THR A 131 -19.20 7.29 -2.44
CA THR A 131 -19.63 5.90 -2.60
C THR A 131 -19.06 5.02 -1.49
N THR A 132 -19.53 3.77 -1.41
CA THR A 132 -18.97 2.77 -0.51
C THR A 132 -18.18 1.78 -1.34
N VAL A 133 -16.89 1.64 -1.02
CA VAL A 133 -15.99 0.66 -1.63
C VAL A 133 -15.38 -0.13 -0.50
N THR A 134 -15.53 -1.44 -0.48
CA THR A 134 -14.99 -2.35 0.55
C THR A 134 -14.16 -3.44 -0.10
N SER A 135 -13.59 -4.36 0.69
CA SER A 135 -12.93 -5.54 0.12
C SER A 135 -13.84 -6.41 -0.75
N ALA A 136 -15.17 -6.34 -0.61
CA ALA A 136 -16.09 -6.98 -1.54
C ALA A 136 -15.85 -6.55 -3.00
N ASP A 137 -15.52 -5.27 -3.23
CA ASP A 137 -15.39 -4.68 -4.57
C ASP A 137 -14.04 -4.96 -5.23
N TRP A 138 -12.97 -5.02 -4.44
CA TRP A 138 -11.60 -5.09 -4.97
C TRP A 138 -10.89 -6.42 -4.73
N ALA A 139 -11.31 -7.20 -3.72
CA ALA A 139 -10.63 -8.45 -3.36
C ALA A 139 -11.08 -9.64 -4.22
N GLY A 140 -12.24 -9.54 -4.90
CA GLY A 140 -12.74 -10.60 -5.78
C GLY A 140 -13.12 -11.89 -5.03
N LEU A 141 -13.70 -11.74 -3.83
CA LEU A 141 -14.13 -12.86 -2.98
C LEU A 141 -15.38 -13.57 -3.53
N GLU A 142 -16.16 -12.86 -4.33
CA GLU A 142 -17.35 -13.33 -5.01
C GLU A 142 -17.19 -13.10 -6.53
N GLY A 143 -17.77 -13.97 -7.36
CA GLY A 143 -17.75 -13.87 -8.81
C GLY A 143 -16.81 -14.87 -9.51
N ASP A 144 -16.42 -14.56 -10.75
CA ASP A 144 -15.70 -15.48 -11.63
C ASP A 144 -14.34 -15.91 -11.06
N GLU A 145 -14.01 -17.18 -11.26
CA GLU A 145 -12.75 -17.80 -10.84
C GLU A 145 -11.56 -17.09 -11.51
N VAL A 146 -10.61 -16.64 -10.70
CA VAL A 146 -9.37 -16.00 -11.15
C VAL A 146 -8.26 -17.04 -11.11
N ALA A 147 -7.44 -17.10 -12.16
CA ALA A 147 -6.26 -17.96 -12.16
C ALA A 147 -5.37 -17.63 -10.96
N VAL A 148 -5.05 -18.65 -10.16
CA VAL A 148 -4.26 -18.51 -8.93
C VAL A 148 -2.79 -18.78 -9.24
N ASP A 149 -1.96 -17.75 -9.18
CA ASP A 149 -0.50 -17.92 -9.22
C ASP A 149 -0.03 -18.58 -7.90
N PRO A 150 0.79 -19.65 -7.93
CA PRO A 150 1.31 -20.26 -6.71
C PRO A 150 2.35 -19.41 -5.98
N ASP A 151 2.92 -18.37 -6.63
CA ASP A 151 3.83 -17.42 -6.01
C ASP A 151 3.12 -16.06 -5.78
N PRO A 152 2.77 -15.75 -4.52
CA PRO A 152 2.12 -14.48 -4.21
C PRO A 152 2.99 -13.25 -4.49
N MET A 153 4.32 -13.35 -4.44
CA MET A 153 5.17 -12.22 -4.85
C MET A 153 5.07 -11.99 -6.35
N ALA A 154 4.99 -13.03 -7.17
CA ALA A 154 4.83 -12.91 -8.62
C ALA A 154 3.48 -12.25 -8.96
N ALA A 155 2.40 -12.63 -8.27
CA ALA A 155 1.09 -12.03 -8.43
C ALA A 155 1.06 -10.55 -7.99
N VAL A 156 1.68 -10.22 -6.85
CA VAL A 156 1.86 -8.84 -6.40
C VAL A 156 2.68 -8.05 -7.43
N ALA A 157 3.78 -8.61 -7.95
CA ALA A 157 4.60 -7.94 -8.97
C ALA A 157 3.78 -7.66 -10.25
N ALA A 158 2.89 -8.56 -10.67
CA ALA A 158 1.99 -8.31 -11.79
C ALA A 158 1.05 -7.12 -11.53
N LEU A 159 0.49 -7.00 -10.32
CA LEU A 159 -0.27 -5.81 -9.91
C LEU A 159 0.58 -4.53 -10.00
N LEU A 160 1.84 -4.57 -9.55
CA LEU A 160 2.73 -3.40 -9.61
C LEU A 160 3.01 -2.97 -11.04
N ARG A 161 3.14 -3.91 -11.98
CA ARG A 161 3.34 -3.64 -13.42
C ARG A 161 2.11 -3.08 -14.08
N GLU A 162 0.95 -3.68 -13.87
CA GLU A 162 -0.32 -3.16 -14.42
C GLU A 162 -0.58 -1.74 -13.92
N THR A 163 -0.22 -1.44 -12.67
CA THR A 163 -0.32 -0.08 -12.13
C THR A 163 0.71 0.87 -12.74
N ALA A 164 1.92 0.39 -13.04
CA ALA A 164 2.98 1.18 -13.66
C ALA A 164 2.65 1.64 -15.09
N LYS A 165 1.77 0.90 -15.79
CA LYS A 165 1.28 1.26 -17.14
C LYS A 165 0.36 2.47 -17.15
N LEU A 166 -0.13 2.93 -15.99
CA LEU A 166 -0.95 4.13 -15.89
C LEU A 166 -0.08 5.38 -16.15
N GLN A 167 -0.58 6.30 -16.99
CA GLN A 167 0.16 7.46 -17.52
C GLN A 167 -0.63 8.78 -17.49
N THR A 168 -1.75 8.83 -16.79
CA THR A 168 -2.61 10.04 -16.67
C THR A 168 -1.94 11.09 -15.80
N LEU A 169 -1.30 10.69 -14.70
CA LEU A 169 -0.65 11.61 -13.78
C LEU A 169 0.69 12.05 -14.37
N ASP A 170 1.11 13.30 -14.20
CA ASP A 170 2.41 13.71 -14.73
C ASP A 170 3.58 13.00 -14.00
N PRO A 171 4.72 12.75 -14.67
CA PRO A 171 5.83 11.99 -14.09
C PRO A 171 6.42 12.62 -12.82
N VAL A 172 6.42 13.96 -12.72
CA VAL A 172 6.94 14.67 -11.54
C VAL A 172 6.05 14.37 -10.34
N LEU A 173 4.74 14.54 -10.47
CA LEU A 173 3.79 14.30 -9.40
C LEU A 173 3.78 12.82 -8.95
N ARG A 174 3.92 11.88 -9.90
CA ARG A 174 4.11 10.44 -9.59
C ARG A 174 5.32 10.21 -8.70
N GLU A 175 6.45 10.84 -9.04
CA GLU A 175 7.68 10.71 -8.25
C GLU A 175 7.57 11.37 -6.87
N LEU A 176 6.90 12.53 -6.77
CA LEU A 176 6.66 13.19 -5.48
C LEU A 176 5.85 12.31 -4.52
N VAL A 177 4.77 11.70 -5.03
CA VAL A 177 3.93 10.76 -4.26
C VAL A 177 4.72 9.52 -3.85
N ARG A 178 5.51 8.94 -4.77
CA ARG A 178 6.39 7.79 -4.47
C ARG A 178 7.38 8.12 -3.36
N MET A 179 8.05 9.28 -3.44
CA MET A 179 9.04 9.71 -2.46
C MET A 179 8.41 10.01 -1.10
N ARG A 180 7.24 10.66 -1.05
CA ARG A 180 6.49 10.87 0.20
C ARG A 180 6.15 9.55 0.87
N GLY A 181 5.65 8.56 0.13
CA GLY A 181 5.40 7.21 0.67
C GLY A 181 6.68 6.51 1.14
N ALA A 182 7.78 6.63 0.39
CA ALA A 182 9.07 6.08 0.79
C ALA A 182 9.62 6.69 2.10
N HIS A 183 9.36 7.99 2.34
CA HIS A 183 9.71 8.65 3.59
C HIS A 183 8.86 8.15 4.76
N HIS A 184 7.55 7.99 4.59
CA HIS A 184 6.67 7.45 5.63
C HIS A 184 7.05 6.03 6.03
N HIS A 185 7.32 5.17 5.06
CA HIS A 185 7.72 3.78 5.32
C HIS A 185 9.21 3.64 5.64
N ARG A 186 9.97 4.75 5.64
CA ARG A 186 11.43 4.82 5.79
C ARG A 186 12.19 3.79 4.94
N CYS A 187 11.67 3.45 3.75
CA CYS A 187 12.27 2.44 2.89
C CYS A 187 13.59 2.96 2.28
N ARG A 188 14.73 2.40 2.70
CA ARG A 188 16.06 2.90 2.27
C ARG A 188 16.30 2.62 0.79
N ARG A 189 15.87 1.45 0.32
CA ARG A 189 15.86 1.04 -1.10
C ARG A 189 15.12 2.04 -1.99
N CYS A 190 13.90 2.42 -1.61
CA CYS A 190 13.11 3.37 -2.41
C CYS A 190 13.69 4.79 -2.38
N GLN A 191 14.37 5.19 -1.31
CA GLN A 191 14.98 6.52 -1.22
C GLN A 191 16.28 6.63 -2.05
N SER A 192 16.93 5.50 -2.36
CA SER A 192 18.16 5.44 -3.17
C SER A 192 17.92 5.37 -4.69
N VAL A 193 16.67 5.51 -5.15
CA VAL A 193 16.32 5.44 -6.59
C VAL A 193 15.64 6.73 -7.06
N ARG A 194 15.78 7.04 -8.35
CA ARG A 194 15.14 8.17 -9.02
C ARG A 194 14.46 7.75 -10.32
N SER A 195 13.27 8.30 -10.55
CA SER A 195 12.57 8.16 -11.83
C SER A 195 13.23 9.03 -12.91
N VAL A 196 13.69 8.39 -13.99
CA VAL A 196 14.24 9.11 -15.16
C VAL A 196 13.19 10.00 -15.80
N ALA A 197 11.96 9.51 -15.95
CA ALA A 197 10.87 10.28 -16.52
C ALA A 197 10.55 11.56 -15.73
N ALA A 198 10.69 11.51 -14.39
CA ALA A 198 10.51 12.70 -13.54
C ALA A 198 11.64 13.70 -13.74
N ILE A 199 12.90 13.23 -13.80
CA ILE A 199 14.07 14.09 -14.03
C ILE A 199 14.00 14.76 -15.40
N GLU A 200 13.69 14.01 -16.45
CA GLU A 200 13.51 14.54 -17.80
C GLU A 200 12.35 15.53 -17.89
N ALA A 201 11.33 15.36 -17.05
CA ALA A 201 10.22 16.30 -16.89
C ALA A 201 10.55 17.51 -15.98
N GLY A 202 11.80 17.63 -15.51
CA GLY A 202 12.29 18.79 -14.75
C GLY A 202 12.29 18.64 -13.24
N ALA A 203 12.11 17.42 -12.70
CA ALA A 203 12.33 17.19 -11.27
C ALA A 203 13.83 17.23 -10.93
N ASP A 204 14.19 18.02 -9.93
CA ASP A 204 15.53 18.07 -9.36
C ASP A 204 15.54 17.59 -7.89
N GLU A 205 16.73 17.42 -7.31
CA GLU A 205 16.87 16.95 -5.93
C GLU A 205 16.28 17.93 -4.91
N ALA A 206 16.25 19.23 -5.19
CA ALA A 206 15.63 20.21 -4.31
C ALA A 206 14.11 20.00 -4.23
N LEU A 207 13.47 19.78 -5.38
CA LEU A 207 12.06 19.46 -5.48
C LEU A 207 11.72 18.14 -4.78
N LEU A 208 12.53 17.10 -5.00
CA LEU A 208 12.30 15.79 -4.37
C LEU A 208 12.57 15.82 -2.86
N ALA A 209 13.54 16.61 -2.39
CA ALA A 209 13.79 16.82 -0.96
C ALA A 209 12.59 17.48 -0.25
N ALA A 210 11.81 18.32 -0.95
CA ALA A 210 10.60 18.93 -0.42
C ALA A 210 9.45 17.94 -0.19
N THR A 211 9.59 16.67 -0.62
CA THR A 211 8.64 15.60 -0.28
C THR A 211 8.84 15.07 1.14
N ARG A 212 9.86 15.50 1.89
CA ARG A 212 9.96 15.16 3.32
C ARG A 212 8.79 15.79 4.09
N PRO A 213 8.13 15.05 5.01
CA PRO A 213 7.04 15.60 5.79
C PRO A 213 7.39 16.94 6.46
N GLY A 214 6.57 17.96 6.22
CA GLY A 214 6.75 19.32 6.74
C GLY A 214 7.58 20.26 5.86
N SER A 215 8.12 19.78 4.72
CA SER A 215 8.97 20.57 3.81
C SER A 215 8.23 21.09 2.57
N GLU A 216 6.97 20.69 2.37
CA GLU A 216 6.20 20.92 1.14
C GLU A 216 5.68 22.34 0.93
N GLN A 217 5.90 23.26 1.88
CA GLN A 217 5.25 24.58 1.91
C GLN A 217 5.51 25.42 0.65
N GLN A 218 6.68 25.26 0.03
CA GLN A 218 7.09 25.98 -1.18
C GLN A 218 6.68 25.29 -2.48
N LEU A 219 6.13 24.07 -2.42
CA LEU A 219 5.66 23.35 -3.59
C LEU A 219 4.40 24.00 -4.18
N PRO A 220 4.13 23.87 -5.49
CA PRO A 220 2.86 24.28 -6.08
C PRO A 220 1.65 23.67 -5.36
N GLN A 221 0.50 24.35 -5.40
CA GLN A 221 -0.73 23.91 -4.74
C GLN A 221 -1.11 22.48 -5.15
N ARG A 222 -1.11 22.17 -6.45
CA ARG A 222 -1.34 20.82 -6.98
C ARG A 222 -0.45 19.75 -6.34
N SER A 223 0.85 20.01 -6.22
CA SER A 223 1.80 19.09 -5.58
C SER A 223 1.50 18.91 -4.10
N ARG A 224 1.24 20.00 -3.36
CA ARG A 224 0.85 19.93 -1.94
C ARG A 224 -0.44 19.14 -1.74
N THR A 225 -1.42 19.32 -2.62
CA THR A 225 -2.69 18.59 -2.58
C THR A 225 -2.47 17.09 -2.77
N ALA A 226 -1.65 16.68 -3.75
CA ALA A 226 -1.31 15.27 -3.98
C ALA A 226 -0.56 14.65 -2.79
N LEU A 227 0.39 15.38 -2.19
CA LEU A 227 1.12 14.94 -1.01
C LEU A 227 0.19 14.83 0.22
N ALA A 228 -0.71 15.80 0.42
CA ALA A 228 -1.68 15.74 1.52
C ALA A 228 -2.67 14.58 1.36
N LEU A 229 -3.10 14.27 0.13
CA LEU A 229 -3.90 13.08 -0.15
C LEU A 229 -3.11 11.80 0.13
N THR A 230 -1.84 11.74 -0.26
CA THR A 230 -0.95 10.62 0.04
C THR A 230 -0.81 10.41 1.56
N ASP A 231 -0.63 11.48 2.32
CA ASP A 231 -0.52 11.46 3.77
C ASP A 231 -1.83 10.98 4.42
N ALA A 232 -2.98 11.46 3.93
CA ALA A 232 -4.30 11.04 4.42
C ALA A 232 -4.54 9.54 4.22
N VAL A 233 -4.09 8.97 3.09
CA VAL A 233 -4.20 7.54 2.80
C VAL A 233 -3.24 6.71 3.68
N LEU A 234 -1.98 7.14 3.82
CA LEU A 234 -0.94 6.34 4.47
C LEU A 234 -0.87 6.48 5.99
N LEU A 235 -1.20 7.64 6.54
CA LEU A 235 -1.06 7.93 7.99
C LEU A 235 -2.39 8.05 8.70
N GLY A 236 -3.41 8.56 8.02
CA GLY A 236 -4.70 8.81 8.63
C GLY A 236 -5.42 7.49 8.90
N GLY A 237 -6.35 7.51 9.88
CA GLY A 237 -7.49 6.60 9.88
C GLY A 237 -8.44 6.88 8.72
N ALA A 238 -7.92 7.26 7.54
CA ALA A 238 -8.59 7.66 6.31
C ALA A 238 -9.80 8.60 6.44
N ASP A 239 -9.85 9.42 7.49
CA ASP A 239 -10.78 10.55 7.55
C ASP A 239 -10.21 11.65 6.66
N LEU A 240 -10.65 11.67 5.41
CA LEU A 240 -10.38 12.76 4.47
C LEU A 240 -11.30 13.93 4.82
N PRO A 241 -10.77 15.06 5.35
CA PRO A 241 -11.59 16.24 5.64
C PRO A 241 -12.19 16.80 4.35
N ASP A 242 -13.38 17.38 4.44
CA ASP A 242 -14.09 17.93 3.28
C ASP A 242 -13.25 19.00 2.56
N GLU A 243 -12.46 19.79 3.31
CA GLU A 243 -11.57 20.79 2.71
C GLU A 243 -10.44 20.15 1.89
N LEU A 244 -9.99 18.94 2.24
CA LEU A 244 -9.03 18.20 1.42
C LEU A 244 -9.69 17.65 0.16
N ILE A 245 -10.92 17.13 0.27
CA ILE A 245 -11.69 16.63 -0.88
C ILE A 245 -11.92 17.75 -1.90
N GLU A 246 -12.38 18.92 -1.46
CA GLU A 246 -12.58 20.10 -2.31
C GLU A 246 -11.29 20.52 -3.03
N ARG A 247 -10.16 20.55 -2.30
CA ARG A 247 -8.85 20.86 -2.90
C ARG A 247 -8.41 19.81 -3.90
N VAL A 248 -8.63 18.52 -3.62
CA VAL A 248 -8.33 17.43 -4.55
C VAL A 248 -9.15 17.59 -5.84
N GLN A 249 -10.45 17.86 -5.73
CA GLN A 249 -11.32 18.06 -6.88
C GLN A 249 -10.99 19.33 -7.68
N ALA A 250 -10.44 20.36 -7.05
CA ALA A 250 -10.01 21.58 -7.71
C ALA A 250 -8.68 21.42 -8.47
N GLU A 251 -7.75 20.60 -7.95
CA GLU A 251 -6.38 20.48 -8.46
C GLU A 251 -6.13 19.25 -9.32
N LEU A 252 -6.94 18.19 -9.18
CA LEU A 252 -6.78 16.90 -9.85
C LEU A 252 -8.08 16.46 -10.51
N THR A 253 -7.98 15.93 -11.72
CA THR A 253 -9.11 15.28 -12.39
C THR A 253 -9.45 13.94 -11.72
N ALA A 254 -10.68 13.46 -11.90
CA ALA A 254 -11.11 12.16 -11.37
C ALA A 254 -10.16 11.01 -11.79
N THR A 255 -9.67 11.01 -13.03
CA THR A 255 -8.74 9.99 -13.54
C THR A 255 -7.36 10.11 -12.90
N GLU A 256 -6.87 11.33 -12.68
CA GLU A 256 -5.61 11.56 -11.95
C GLU A 256 -5.70 11.13 -10.49
N VAL A 257 -6.85 11.35 -9.84
CA VAL A 257 -7.10 10.91 -8.46
C VAL A 257 -7.07 9.38 -8.36
N VAL A 258 -7.77 8.68 -9.25
CA VAL A 258 -7.75 7.20 -9.30
C VAL A 258 -6.32 6.71 -9.52
N GLU A 259 -5.59 7.27 -10.47
CA GLU A 259 -4.22 6.89 -10.75
C GLU A 259 -3.30 7.15 -9.55
N LEU A 260 -3.40 8.31 -8.89
CA LEU A 260 -2.64 8.63 -7.68
C LEU A 260 -2.87 7.58 -6.59
N ILE A 261 -4.12 7.21 -6.32
CA ILE A 261 -4.45 6.16 -5.33
C ILE A 261 -3.86 4.81 -5.73
N CYS A 262 -3.93 4.43 -7.01
CA CYS A 262 -3.26 3.22 -7.50
C CYS A 262 -1.75 3.28 -7.28
N TYR A 263 -1.10 4.42 -7.53
CA TYR A 263 0.34 4.59 -7.29
C TYR A 263 0.67 4.53 -5.80
N VAL A 264 -0.16 5.07 -4.91
CA VAL A 264 0.01 4.89 -3.45
C VAL A 264 -0.03 3.40 -3.10
N MET A 265 -0.98 2.65 -3.65
CA MET A 265 -1.03 1.19 -3.49
C MET A 265 0.24 0.49 -3.99
N ARG A 266 0.63 0.76 -5.24
CA ARG A 266 1.83 0.19 -5.86
C ARG A 266 3.08 0.45 -5.01
N ASN A 267 3.29 1.70 -4.63
CA ASN A 267 4.52 2.12 -3.95
C ASN A 267 4.57 1.62 -2.49
N SER A 268 3.41 1.37 -1.87
CA SER A 268 3.32 0.77 -0.54
C SER A 268 3.72 -0.71 -0.49
N ALA A 269 3.91 -1.38 -1.63
CA ALA A 269 4.50 -2.72 -1.65
C ALA A 269 5.93 -2.74 -1.06
N ASN A 270 6.59 -1.58 -0.97
CA ASN A 270 7.86 -1.44 -0.26
C ASN A 270 7.77 -1.83 1.23
N LYS A 271 6.57 -1.74 1.84
CA LYS A 271 6.31 -2.16 3.22
C LYS A 271 6.64 -3.64 3.43
N ILE A 272 6.48 -4.48 2.40
CA ILE A 272 6.86 -5.91 2.48
C ILE A 272 8.37 -6.02 2.75
N ALA A 273 9.21 -5.37 1.94
CA ALA A 273 10.66 -5.39 2.14
C ALA A 273 11.08 -4.79 3.49
N VAL A 274 10.45 -3.66 3.89
CA VAL A 274 10.73 -3.01 5.17
C VAL A 274 10.35 -3.92 6.36
N ALA A 275 9.22 -4.62 6.27
CA ALA A 275 8.76 -5.54 7.32
C ALA A 275 9.79 -6.65 7.61
N PHE A 276 10.52 -7.10 6.58
CA PHE A 276 11.60 -8.08 6.72
C PHE A 276 12.99 -7.46 6.96
N GLY A 277 13.10 -6.13 7.06
CA GLY A 277 14.39 -5.42 7.12
C GLY A 277 15.25 -5.59 5.84
N ALA A 278 14.63 -6.02 4.74
CA ALA A 278 15.24 -6.32 3.45
C ALA A 278 15.27 -5.12 2.50
N ASP A 279 15.17 -3.90 3.03
CA ASP A 279 15.06 -2.65 2.28
C ASP A 279 16.40 -1.92 2.14
N ALA A 280 17.54 -2.61 2.16
CA ALA A 280 18.85 -1.97 2.00
C ALA A 280 18.90 -1.08 0.74
N ALA A 281 19.57 0.07 0.85
CA ALA A 281 19.80 0.98 -0.27
C ALA A 281 20.49 0.23 -1.42
N ILE A 282 20.08 0.51 -2.66
CA ILE A 282 20.65 -0.15 -3.84
C ILE A 282 22.07 0.35 -4.11
N VAL A 283 22.31 1.64 -3.87
CA VAL A 283 23.62 2.29 -4.00
C VAL A 283 24.02 2.92 -2.67
N ALA A 284 25.34 2.97 -2.41
CA ALA A 284 25.89 3.58 -1.20
C ALA A 284 25.92 5.11 -1.29
N ASP A 285 26.22 5.64 -2.48
CA ASP A 285 26.30 7.07 -2.79
C ASP A 285 25.49 7.39 -4.05
N GLY A 286 24.87 8.57 -4.09
CA GLY A 286 24.05 9.01 -5.22
C GLY A 286 22.74 8.22 -5.36
N PHE A 287 22.32 8.00 -6.60
CA PHE A 287 21.06 7.35 -6.93
C PHE A 287 21.22 6.33 -8.06
N GLU A 288 20.47 5.23 -7.96
CA GLU A 288 20.15 4.41 -9.13
C GLU A 288 19.01 5.07 -9.91
N TYR A 289 19.12 5.10 -11.23
CA TYR A 289 18.11 5.69 -12.11
C TYR A 289 17.26 4.59 -12.72
N GLN A 290 15.94 4.76 -12.66
CA GLN A 290 14.98 3.77 -13.11
C GLN A 290 14.02 4.36 -14.13
N SER A 291 13.72 3.59 -15.17
CA SER A 291 12.63 3.84 -16.11
C SER A 291 11.58 2.75 -16.00
N ILE A 292 10.37 3.06 -16.45
CA ILE A 292 9.28 2.08 -16.59
C ILE A 292 9.04 1.90 -18.08
N ASP A 293 9.11 0.67 -18.58
CA ASP A 293 8.85 0.37 -19.99
C ASP A 293 7.35 0.24 -20.30
N ALA A 294 7.02 -0.06 -21.56
CA ALA A 294 5.65 -0.20 -22.03
C ALA A 294 4.88 -1.36 -21.36
N ASP A 295 5.61 -2.38 -20.87
CA ASP A 295 5.05 -3.52 -20.17
C ASP A 295 4.92 -3.27 -18.65
N GLY A 296 5.31 -2.07 -18.19
CA GLY A 296 5.26 -1.67 -16.79
C GLY A 296 6.44 -2.21 -15.96
N GLU A 297 7.44 -2.82 -16.60
CA GLU A 297 8.64 -3.32 -15.93
C GLU A 297 9.55 -2.15 -15.53
N THR A 298 10.15 -2.26 -14.34
CA THR A 298 11.10 -1.27 -13.85
C THR A 298 12.51 -1.67 -14.25
N LEU A 299 13.17 -0.82 -15.06
CA LEU A 299 14.50 -1.07 -15.61
C LEU A 299 15.51 -0.12 -14.98
N THR A 300 16.65 -0.66 -14.53
CA THR A 300 17.82 0.17 -14.18
C THR A 300 18.46 0.70 -15.45
N VAL A 301 18.74 2.01 -15.49
CA VAL A 301 19.34 2.69 -16.64
C VAL A 301 20.45 3.64 -16.19
N ASP A 302 21.25 4.11 -17.17
CA ASP A 302 22.28 5.10 -16.92
C ASP A 302 21.69 6.45 -16.47
N ALA A 303 22.50 7.23 -15.75
CA ALA A 303 22.13 8.56 -15.30
C ALA A 303 21.74 9.49 -16.48
N PRO A 304 20.53 10.07 -16.48
CA PRO A 304 20.09 10.94 -17.57
C PRO A 304 20.97 12.19 -17.65
N ALA A 305 21.10 12.76 -18.85
CA ALA A 305 21.95 13.94 -19.05
C ALA A 305 21.55 15.13 -18.16
N ALA A 306 20.25 15.27 -17.86
CA ALA A 306 19.71 16.31 -16.98
C ALA A 306 20.04 16.12 -15.48
N SER A 307 20.61 14.98 -15.09
CA SER A 307 21.04 14.70 -13.71
C SER A 307 22.52 14.96 -13.44
N ARG A 308 23.27 15.43 -14.45
CA ARG A 308 24.71 15.71 -14.37
C ARG A 308 25.01 17.18 -14.13
#